data_AF-A0A9Q4KWU1-F1
#
_entry.id   AF-A0A9Q4KWU1-F1
#
_cell.length_a   1.000
_cell.length_b   1.000
_cell.length_c   1.000
_cell.angle_alpha   90.00
_cell.angle_beta   90.00
_cell.angle_gamma   90.00
#
_symmetry.space_group_name_H-M   'P 1'
#
loop_
_entity.id
_entity.type
_entity.pdbx_description
1 polymer ?
#
loop_
_entity_poly.entity_id
_entity_poly.type
_entity_poly.pdbx_seq_one_letter_code
_entity_poly.pdbx_strand_id
1 'polypeptide(L)'
;MVNEHVLTVSLEEFGLSKYEAHAYVALIAKGTISASELAYYSEIPRTKIYPTLLKLESKKLAIISKSKPIMCTAIAPEDAFDDIIHEQINKVNAMNTLISNLKKASEESRKSRGSEEKKYFHLSANNVLPQLQTMIDGSKSSIKIMTDQWGFELLAECKGQLLSVLRRNLEVKVLVSPSQICSELFRVIPDGVEIRASDITQNCFIFDETELLMINNENGKGAIFSSTDVLGVNQEKMFSNIWKNSTKTKALADMTKAEAQEIYKIIKTVNDAGLLYMLDSVMISKKPEADMFKLLEKNGISLKTKTLDDVIEIIDAVMQITCAGHVNFEANTKNITVESKLNSGHSLPWVSILNGCLLKQGYKTRTVYQNNSSKGEKVLIKISKN
;
A
#
# COMPACT_ATOMS: atom_id res chain seq x y z
N MET A 1 -50.44 -8.31 28.03
CA MET A 1 -49.90 -8.93 29.25
C MET A 1 -48.41 -9.11 29.05
N VAL A 2 -47.58 -8.49 29.88
CA VAL A 2 -46.13 -8.68 29.82
C VAL A 2 -45.83 -10.13 30.25
N ASN A 3 -44.97 -10.83 29.51
CA ASN A 3 -44.65 -12.22 29.81
C ASN A 3 -43.77 -12.30 31.08
N GLU A 4 -44.32 -12.77 32.19
CA GLU A 4 -43.63 -12.89 33.48
C GLU A 4 -42.34 -13.74 33.40
N HIS A 5 -42.29 -14.71 32.47
CA HIS A 5 -41.08 -15.49 32.20
C HIS A 5 -39.95 -14.68 31.54
N VAL A 6 -40.26 -13.65 30.75
CA VAL A 6 -39.25 -12.79 30.14
C VAL A 6 -38.66 -11.83 31.18
N LEU A 7 -39.51 -11.29 32.05
CA LEU A 7 -39.09 -10.40 33.14
C LEU A 7 -38.17 -11.10 34.16
N THR A 8 -38.48 -12.34 34.51
CA THR A 8 -37.68 -13.11 35.49
C THR A 8 -36.27 -13.42 34.98
N VAL A 9 -36.12 -13.75 33.69
CA VAL A 9 -34.80 -13.98 33.07
C VAL A 9 -33.98 -12.70 33.01
N SER A 10 -34.59 -11.58 32.64
CA SER A 10 -33.89 -10.28 32.57
C SER A 10 -33.43 -9.78 33.95
N LEU A 11 -34.17 -10.08 35.02
CA LEU A 11 -33.80 -9.66 36.37
C LEU A 11 -32.59 -10.40 36.95
N GLU A 12 -32.26 -11.60 36.45
CA GLU A 12 -31.02 -12.29 36.82
C GLU A 12 -29.77 -11.55 36.31
N GLU A 13 -29.87 -10.85 35.18
CA GLU A 13 -28.79 -9.99 34.65
C GLU A 13 -28.53 -8.78 35.55
N PHE A 14 -29.52 -8.34 36.34
CA PHE A 14 -29.37 -7.33 37.38
C PHE A 14 -28.80 -7.89 38.71
N GLY A 15 -28.35 -9.15 38.71
CA GLY A 15 -27.71 -9.78 39.87
C GLY A 15 -28.69 -10.33 40.90
N LEU A 16 -29.94 -10.58 40.53
CA LEU A 16 -30.92 -11.27 41.36
C LEU A 16 -30.81 -12.79 41.19
N SER A 17 -31.01 -13.54 42.26
CA SER A 17 -31.21 -14.98 42.12
C SER A 17 -32.59 -15.28 41.55
N LYS A 18 -32.77 -16.47 40.97
CA LYS A 18 -34.06 -16.91 40.42
C LYS A 18 -35.23 -16.68 41.39
N TYR A 19 -35.05 -17.04 42.67
CA TYR A 19 -36.09 -16.80 43.69
C TYR A 19 -36.32 -15.32 43.98
N GLU A 20 -35.29 -14.48 43.98
CA GLU A 20 -35.44 -13.03 44.17
C GLU A 20 -36.21 -12.40 43.00
N ALA A 21 -35.89 -12.79 41.77
CA ALA A 21 -36.60 -12.31 40.57
C ALA A 21 -38.09 -12.68 40.59
N HIS A 22 -38.42 -13.94 40.92
CA HIS A 22 -39.82 -14.39 40.98
C HIS A 22 -40.59 -13.70 42.11
N ALA A 23 -39.98 -13.52 43.29
CA ALA A 23 -40.59 -12.81 44.39
C ALA A 23 -40.84 -11.32 44.07
N TYR A 24 -39.86 -10.65 43.45
CA TYR A 24 -39.99 -9.24 43.09
C TYR A 24 -41.08 -9.01 42.03
N VAL A 25 -41.14 -9.85 40.98
CA VAL A 25 -42.20 -9.79 39.96
C VAL A 25 -43.58 -10.02 40.57
N ALA A 26 -43.72 -11.00 41.47
CA ALA A 26 -44.99 -11.26 42.15
C ALA A 26 -45.43 -10.08 43.05
N LEU A 27 -44.50 -9.41 43.73
CA LEU A 27 -44.80 -8.21 44.52
C LEU A 27 -45.20 -7.01 43.65
N ILE A 28 -44.56 -6.82 42.49
CA ILE A 28 -44.96 -5.78 41.53
C ILE A 28 -46.35 -6.06 40.97
N ALA A 29 -46.67 -7.32 40.67
CA ALA A 29 -47.95 -7.71 40.08
C ALA A 29 -49.12 -7.68 41.06
N LYS A 30 -48.88 -7.99 42.35
CA LYS A 30 -49.93 -8.13 43.37
C LYS A 30 -49.98 -6.99 44.39
N GLY A 31 -48.98 -6.10 44.40
CA GLY A 31 -48.85 -5.05 45.40
C GLY A 31 -48.49 -5.60 46.78
N THR A 32 -49.01 -4.96 47.84
CA THR A 32 -48.71 -5.35 49.22
C THR A 32 -49.43 -6.65 49.60
N ILE A 33 -48.67 -7.72 49.82
CA ILE A 33 -49.20 -9.05 50.18
C ILE A 33 -48.42 -9.67 51.35
N SER A 34 -49.01 -10.66 52.02
CA SER A 34 -48.33 -11.36 53.10
C SER A 34 -47.22 -12.29 52.58
N ALA A 35 -46.21 -12.59 53.41
CA ALA A 35 -45.15 -13.54 53.02
C ALA A 35 -45.69 -14.94 52.62
N SER A 36 -46.83 -15.35 53.18
CA SER A 36 -47.47 -16.64 52.83
C SER A 36 -48.15 -16.60 51.47
N GLU A 37 -48.79 -15.48 51.13
CA GLU A 37 -49.37 -15.25 49.80
C GLU A 37 -48.29 -15.07 48.75
N LEU A 38 -47.20 -14.38 49.09
CA LEU A 38 -46.06 -14.22 48.18
C LEU A 38 -45.48 -15.58 47.80
N ALA A 39 -45.25 -16.48 48.77
CA ALA A 39 -44.78 -17.84 48.49
C ALA A 39 -45.70 -18.61 47.54
N TYR A 40 -47.02 -18.37 47.62
CA TYR A 40 -47.99 -18.99 46.72
C TYR A 40 -47.92 -18.39 45.30
N TYR A 41 -47.96 -17.07 45.17
CA TYR A 41 -47.97 -16.40 43.86
C TYR A 41 -46.62 -16.41 43.14
N SER A 42 -45.50 -16.48 43.86
CA SER A 42 -44.16 -16.54 43.28
C SER A 42 -43.65 -17.97 43.08
N GLU A 43 -44.46 -18.98 43.41
CA GLU A 43 -44.08 -20.41 43.38
C GLU A 43 -42.78 -20.74 44.14
N ILE A 44 -42.48 -19.97 45.19
CA ILE A 44 -41.28 -20.17 46.02
C ILE A 44 -41.66 -21.07 47.21
N PRO A 45 -40.88 -22.12 47.51
CA PRO A 45 -41.11 -22.95 48.69
C PRO A 45 -41.24 -22.11 49.97
N ARG A 46 -42.23 -22.40 50.83
CA ARG A 46 -42.48 -21.65 52.08
C ARG A 46 -41.25 -21.52 52.98
N THR A 47 -40.34 -22.48 52.95
CA THR A 47 -39.09 -22.46 53.73
C THR A 47 -38.04 -21.47 53.20
N LYS A 48 -38.21 -20.97 51.96
CA LYS A 48 -37.27 -20.07 51.27
C LYS A 48 -37.76 -18.64 51.15
N ILE A 49 -39.06 -18.36 51.36
CA ILE A 49 -39.62 -17.02 51.14
C ILE A 49 -39.05 -15.95 52.07
N TYR A 50 -38.89 -16.25 53.36
CA TYR A 50 -38.33 -15.29 54.33
C TYR A 50 -36.87 -14.95 54.04
N PRO A 51 -35.96 -15.91 53.80
CA PRO A 51 -34.60 -15.61 53.33
C PRO A 51 -34.56 -14.78 52.04
N THR A 52 -35.44 -15.08 51.08
CA THR A 52 -35.51 -14.33 49.81
C THR A 52 -35.97 -12.90 50.04
N LEU A 53 -36.99 -12.69 50.89
CA LEU A 53 -37.47 -11.36 51.26
C LEU A 53 -36.40 -10.52 51.96
N LEU A 54 -35.65 -11.10 52.90
CA LEU A 54 -34.53 -10.40 53.56
C LEU A 54 -33.45 -9.98 52.56
N LYS A 55 -33.19 -10.80 51.54
CA LYS A 55 -32.26 -10.43 50.47
C LYS A 55 -32.80 -9.30 49.59
N LEU A 56 -34.08 -9.35 49.22
CA LEU A 56 -34.72 -8.25 48.49
C LEU A 56 -34.72 -6.95 49.30
N GLU A 57 -34.97 -7.01 50.61
CA GLU A 57 -34.87 -5.86 51.50
C GLU A 57 -33.44 -5.33 51.60
N SER A 58 -32.43 -6.21 51.72
CA SER A 58 -31.02 -5.81 51.75
C SER A 58 -30.54 -5.14 50.45
N LYS A 59 -31.15 -5.50 49.32
CA LYS A 59 -30.94 -4.91 48.00
C LYS A 59 -31.82 -3.68 47.74
N LYS A 60 -32.61 -3.23 48.73
CA LYS A 60 -33.60 -2.15 48.61
C LYS A 60 -34.63 -2.37 47.49
N LEU A 61 -35.00 -3.62 47.24
CA LEU A 61 -36.01 -3.99 46.25
C LEU A 61 -37.39 -4.22 46.88
N ALA A 62 -37.47 -4.46 48.19
CA ALA A 62 -38.73 -4.66 48.89
C ALA A 62 -38.70 -4.06 50.30
N ILE A 63 -39.86 -3.67 50.81
CA ILE A 63 -40.08 -3.20 52.18
C ILE A 63 -40.86 -4.28 52.93
N ILE A 64 -40.35 -4.70 54.08
CA ILE A 64 -41.00 -5.66 54.96
C ILE A 64 -41.56 -4.94 56.18
N SER A 65 -42.86 -5.10 56.43
CA SER A 65 -43.51 -4.56 57.62
C SER A 65 -43.28 -5.45 58.85
N LYS A 66 -43.29 -4.83 60.04
CA LYS A 66 -43.20 -5.55 61.33
C LYS A 66 -44.57 -5.97 61.89
N SER A 67 -45.64 -5.91 61.08
CA SER A 67 -46.99 -6.29 61.50
C SER A 67 -47.18 -7.80 61.60
N LYS A 68 -48.26 -8.24 62.24
CA LYS A 68 -48.75 -9.62 62.21
C LYS A 68 -50.10 -9.64 61.47
N PRO A 69 -50.19 -10.23 60.25
CA PRO A 69 -49.13 -10.91 59.50
C PRO A 69 -48.07 -9.95 58.91
N ILE A 70 -46.90 -10.49 58.57
CA ILE A 70 -45.81 -9.78 57.90
C ILE A 70 -46.24 -9.48 56.47
N MET A 71 -46.37 -8.20 56.15
CA MET A 71 -46.69 -7.70 54.81
C MET A 71 -45.43 -7.24 54.09
N CYS A 72 -45.37 -7.52 52.79
CA CYS A 72 -44.24 -7.22 51.91
C CYS A 72 -44.73 -6.37 50.73
N THR A 73 -43.97 -5.34 50.37
CA THR A 73 -44.28 -4.46 49.22
C THR A 73 -43.03 -4.29 48.39
N ALA A 74 -43.12 -4.37 47.06
CA ALA A 74 -42.01 -4.04 46.18
C ALA A 74 -41.77 -2.52 46.15
N ILE A 75 -40.50 -2.14 46.05
CA ILE A 75 -40.12 -0.77 45.69
C ILE A 75 -40.25 -0.64 44.17
N ALA A 76 -40.73 0.51 43.69
CA ALA A 76 -40.97 0.76 42.28
C ALA A 76 -39.68 0.53 41.46
N PRO A 77 -39.75 -0.11 40.28
CA PRO A 77 -38.56 -0.46 39.51
C PRO A 77 -37.64 0.73 39.20
N GLU A 78 -38.23 1.91 39.00
CA GLU A 78 -37.52 3.16 38.73
C GLU A 78 -36.59 3.55 39.88
N ASP A 79 -37.03 3.36 41.13
CA ASP A 79 -36.24 3.65 42.32
C ASP A 79 -35.34 2.46 42.73
N ALA A 80 -35.81 1.24 42.48
CA ALA A 80 -35.20 0.01 42.96
C ALA A 80 -33.93 -0.38 42.19
N PHE A 81 -33.89 -0.11 40.87
CA PHE A 81 -32.76 -0.48 40.02
C PHE A 81 -31.79 0.65 39.70
N ASP A 82 -32.13 1.91 40.00
CA ASP A 82 -31.25 3.05 39.72
C ASP A 82 -29.90 2.92 40.45
N ASP A 83 -29.95 2.60 41.76
CA ASP A 83 -28.76 2.31 42.58
C ASP A 83 -27.92 1.16 41.98
N ILE A 84 -28.58 0.09 41.52
CA ILE A 84 -27.93 -1.11 40.97
C ILE A 84 -27.24 -0.79 39.64
N ILE A 85 -27.91 -0.05 38.76
CA ILE A 85 -27.37 0.38 37.47
C ILE A 85 -26.17 1.30 37.69
N HIS A 86 -26.27 2.27 38.60
CA HIS A 86 -25.17 3.16 38.95
C HIS A 86 -23.96 2.43 39.52
N GLU A 87 -24.17 1.40 40.35
CA GLU A 87 -23.07 0.58 40.87
C GLU A 87 -22.34 -0.17 39.75
N GLN A 88 -23.06 -0.73 38.78
CA GLN A 88 -22.46 -1.42 37.63
C GLN A 88 -21.69 -0.48 36.72
N ILE A 89 -22.24 0.71 36.44
CA ILE A 89 -21.55 1.76 35.68
C ILE A 89 -20.23 2.15 36.37
N ASN A 90 -20.26 2.33 37.69
CA ASN A 90 -19.07 2.66 38.46
C ASN A 90 -18.00 1.54 38.41
N LYS A 91 -18.41 0.26 38.48
CA LYS A 91 -17.49 -0.87 38.32
C LYS A 91 -16.82 -0.87 36.95
N VAL A 92 -17.60 -0.68 35.88
CA VAL A 92 -17.07 -0.59 34.51
C VAL A 92 -16.09 0.57 34.37
N ASN A 93 -16.43 1.75 34.90
CA ASN A 93 -15.56 2.93 34.89
C ASN A 93 -14.24 2.70 35.66
N ALA A 94 -14.31 2.04 36.81
CA ALA A 94 -13.13 1.67 37.60
C ALA A 94 -12.23 0.69 36.82
N MET A 95 -12.80 -0.34 36.17
CA MET A 95 -12.05 -1.28 35.33
C MET A 95 -11.36 -0.58 34.16
N ASN A 96 -12.07 0.32 33.46
CA ASN A 96 -11.49 1.11 32.38
C ASN A 96 -10.33 1.99 32.85
N THR A 97 -10.47 2.58 34.04
CA THR A 97 -9.42 3.39 34.67
C THR A 97 -8.19 2.54 35.01
N LEU A 98 -8.39 1.35 35.57
CA LEU A 98 -7.30 0.40 35.85
C LEU A 98 -6.56 -0.01 34.57
N ILE A 99 -7.29 -0.34 33.50
CA ILE A 99 -6.69 -0.68 32.20
C ILE A 99 -5.86 0.49 31.66
N SER A 100 -6.38 1.72 31.73
CA SER A 100 -5.65 2.93 31.33
C SER A 100 -4.36 3.11 32.14
N ASN A 101 -4.41 2.93 33.46
CA ASN A 101 -3.25 3.06 34.32
C ASN A 101 -2.21 1.97 34.07
N LEU A 102 -2.63 0.73 33.82
CA LEU A 102 -1.74 -0.37 33.44
C LEU A 102 -1.03 -0.11 32.10
N LYS A 103 -1.73 0.48 31.12
CA LYS A 103 -1.10 0.92 29.86
C LYS A 103 -0.01 1.95 30.13
N LYS A 104 -0.29 2.98 30.93
CA LYS A 104 0.70 4.03 31.28
C LYS A 104 1.91 3.44 32.00
N ALA A 105 1.71 2.60 33.02
CA ALA A 105 2.80 1.95 33.74
C ALA A 105 3.64 1.02 32.84
N SER A 106 3.00 0.32 31.90
CA SER A 106 3.70 -0.48 30.89
C SER A 106 4.55 0.40 29.96
N GLU A 107 4.07 1.58 29.57
CA GLU A 107 4.82 2.51 28.71
C GLU A 107 6.01 3.13 29.45
N GLU A 108 5.83 3.54 30.71
CA GLU A 108 6.87 4.11 31.56
C GLU A 108 7.99 3.10 31.85
N SER A 109 7.64 1.85 32.15
CA SER A 109 8.62 0.78 32.37
C SER A 109 9.39 0.37 31.11
N ARG A 110 8.84 0.60 29.92
CA ARG A 110 9.55 0.38 28.65
C ARG A 110 10.56 1.51 28.39
N LYS A 111 10.16 2.76 28.61
CA LYS A 111 11.04 3.94 28.46
C LYS A 111 12.31 3.84 29.32
N SER A 112 12.20 3.31 30.55
CA SER A 112 13.37 3.14 31.44
C SER A 112 14.37 2.06 30.97
N ARG A 113 13.97 1.15 30.08
CA ARG A 113 14.84 0.10 29.50
C ARG A 113 15.58 0.55 28.23
N GLY A 114 15.35 1.77 27.75
CA GLY A 114 15.95 2.28 26.51
C GLY A 114 15.50 1.52 25.26
N SER A 115 14.40 0.75 25.33
CA SER A 115 13.85 -0.01 24.21
C SER A 115 12.39 0.36 23.96
N GLU A 116 12.08 0.75 22.73
CA GLU A 116 10.73 1.01 22.27
C GLU A 116 10.21 -0.17 21.45
N GLU A 117 9.17 -0.84 21.93
CA GLU A 117 8.45 -1.85 21.15
C GLU A 117 7.33 -1.17 20.35
N LYS A 118 7.49 -1.08 19.03
CA LYS A 118 6.47 -0.56 18.13
C LYS A 118 5.76 -1.72 17.42
N LYS A 119 4.44 -1.78 17.55
CA LYS A 119 3.61 -2.81 16.90
C LYS A 119 3.29 -2.38 15.47
N TYR A 120 3.21 -3.36 14.57
CA TYR A 120 2.69 -3.16 13.22
C TYR A 120 1.33 -3.83 13.08
N PHE A 121 0.53 -3.39 12.12
CA PHE A 121 -0.78 -3.98 11.84
C PHE A 121 -0.67 -4.99 10.71
N HIS A 122 -1.07 -6.22 10.96
CA HIS A 122 -1.17 -7.24 9.94
C HIS A 122 -2.53 -7.18 9.23
N LEU A 123 -2.51 -7.25 7.90
CA LEU A 123 -3.70 -7.23 7.05
C LEU A 123 -3.85 -8.57 6.34
N SER A 124 -5.06 -9.11 6.35
CA SER A 124 -5.45 -10.17 5.42
C SER A 124 -5.47 -9.63 3.99
N ALA A 125 -5.30 -10.50 3.00
CA ALA A 125 -5.27 -10.10 1.59
C ALA A 125 -6.50 -9.26 1.16
N ASN A 126 -7.70 -9.65 1.61
CA ASN A 126 -8.94 -8.94 1.27
C ASN A 126 -9.02 -7.51 1.84
N ASN A 127 -8.26 -7.23 2.90
CA ASN A 127 -8.25 -5.91 3.54
C ASN A 127 -7.13 -5.00 3.01
N VAL A 128 -6.25 -5.49 2.14
CA VAL A 128 -5.14 -4.70 1.59
C VAL A 128 -5.64 -3.58 0.69
N LEU A 129 -6.54 -3.87 -0.25
CA LEU A 129 -7.04 -2.86 -1.19
C LEU A 129 -7.82 -1.71 -0.49
N PRO A 130 -8.81 -1.98 0.39
CA PRO A 130 -9.50 -0.91 1.12
C PRO A 130 -8.54 -0.06 1.97
N GLN A 131 -7.54 -0.70 2.58
CA GLN A 131 -6.53 0.01 3.35
C GLN A 131 -5.63 0.86 2.46
N LEU A 132 -5.17 0.34 1.32
CA LEU A 132 -4.36 1.07 0.35
C LEU A 132 -5.10 2.34 -0.13
N GLN A 133 -6.38 2.22 -0.46
CA GLN A 133 -7.23 3.37 -0.84
C GLN A 133 -7.28 4.42 0.29
N THR A 134 -7.49 3.97 1.53
CA THR A 134 -7.53 4.85 2.72
C THR A 134 -6.21 5.59 2.92
N MET A 135 -5.07 4.90 2.76
CA MET A 135 -3.74 5.49 2.93
C MET A 135 -3.39 6.49 1.82
N ILE A 136 -3.77 6.19 0.56
CA ILE A 136 -3.61 7.12 -0.57
C ILE A 136 -4.41 8.41 -0.29
N ASP A 137 -5.69 8.29 0.09
CA ASP A 137 -6.53 9.47 0.38
C ASP A 137 -6.01 10.29 1.58
N GLY A 138 -5.48 9.61 2.60
CA GLY A 138 -4.92 10.23 3.80
C GLY A 138 -3.59 10.97 3.60
N SER A 139 -2.88 10.69 2.51
CA SER A 139 -1.56 11.26 2.22
C SER A 139 -1.62 12.78 1.99
N LYS A 140 -0.54 13.48 2.38
CA LYS A 140 -0.46 14.94 2.40
C LYS A 140 0.66 15.55 1.57
N SER A 141 1.77 14.84 1.36
CA SER A 141 2.98 15.38 0.72
C SER A 141 3.44 14.55 -0.47
N SER A 142 3.67 13.24 -0.28
CA SER A 142 4.22 12.39 -1.34
C SER A 142 3.86 10.93 -1.17
N ILE A 143 3.76 10.23 -2.30
CA ILE A 143 3.51 8.79 -2.36
C ILE A 143 4.56 8.16 -3.26
N LYS A 144 5.33 7.22 -2.72
CA LYS A 144 6.39 6.50 -3.44
C LYS A 144 6.07 5.00 -3.40
N ILE A 145 5.96 4.38 -4.57
CA ILE A 145 5.45 3.02 -4.70
C ILE A 145 6.46 2.18 -5.47
N MET A 146 6.80 1.01 -4.92
CA MET A 146 7.49 -0.06 -5.63
C MET A 146 6.54 -1.23 -5.75
N THR A 147 6.31 -1.70 -6.97
CA THR A 147 5.36 -2.78 -7.16
C THR A 147 5.73 -3.74 -8.28
N ASP A 148 5.44 -5.02 -8.04
CA ASP A 148 5.44 -6.05 -9.07
C ASP A 148 4.15 -5.97 -9.92
N GLN A 149 3.89 -7.00 -10.72
CA GLN A 149 2.67 -7.03 -11.53
C GLN A 149 1.39 -6.99 -10.68
N TRP A 150 1.32 -7.77 -9.60
CA TRP A 150 0.10 -7.92 -8.82
C TRP A 150 -0.19 -6.68 -7.98
N GLY A 151 0.83 -6.09 -7.35
CA GLY A 151 0.61 -4.83 -6.63
C GLY A 151 0.28 -3.67 -7.58
N PHE A 152 0.70 -3.74 -8.85
CA PHE A 152 0.34 -2.74 -9.85
C PHE A 152 -1.13 -2.87 -10.26
N GLU A 153 -1.67 -4.10 -10.31
CA GLU A 153 -3.10 -4.36 -10.44
C GLU A 153 -3.89 -3.69 -9.30
N LEU A 154 -3.45 -3.86 -8.04
CA LEU A 154 -4.08 -3.18 -6.90
C LEU A 154 -4.02 -1.64 -7.02
N LEU A 155 -2.90 -1.11 -7.49
CA LEU A 155 -2.74 0.34 -7.67
C LEU A 155 -3.68 0.88 -8.77
N ALA A 156 -3.90 0.11 -9.83
CA ALA A 156 -4.82 0.49 -10.91
C ALA A 156 -6.27 0.63 -10.40
N GLU A 157 -6.69 -0.21 -9.44
CA GLU A 157 -7.99 -0.11 -8.75
C GLU A 157 -8.11 1.15 -7.86
N CYS A 158 -7.00 1.84 -7.59
CA CYS A 158 -6.97 3.08 -6.80
C CYS A 158 -7.03 4.35 -7.66
N LYS A 159 -7.46 4.26 -8.93
CA LYS A 159 -7.51 5.40 -9.87
C LYS A 159 -8.22 6.63 -9.30
N GLY A 160 -9.33 6.45 -8.60
CA GLY A 160 -10.11 7.54 -8.01
C GLY A 160 -9.32 8.30 -6.94
N GLN A 161 -8.65 7.57 -6.05
CA GLN A 161 -7.82 8.12 -4.99
C GLN A 161 -6.56 8.78 -5.54
N LEU A 162 -5.94 8.18 -6.57
CA LEU A 162 -4.82 8.79 -7.29
C LEU A 162 -5.20 10.14 -7.93
N LEU A 163 -6.37 10.23 -8.56
CA LEU A 163 -6.88 11.51 -9.08
C LEU A 163 -7.13 12.54 -7.97
N SER A 164 -7.65 12.09 -6.82
CA SER A 164 -7.88 12.93 -5.63
C SER A 164 -6.57 13.56 -5.12
N VAL A 165 -5.51 12.77 -4.98
CA VAL A 165 -4.21 13.27 -4.49
C VAL A 165 -3.50 14.15 -5.51
N LEU A 166 -3.60 13.85 -6.80
CA LEU A 166 -3.00 14.68 -7.86
C LEU A 166 -3.66 16.07 -7.92
N ARG A 167 -4.98 16.16 -7.71
CA ARG A 167 -5.69 17.47 -7.60
C ARG A 167 -5.20 18.31 -6.42
N ARG A 168 -4.67 17.66 -5.38
CA ARG A 168 -4.03 18.31 -4.22
C ARG A 168 -2.54 18.63 -4.45
N ASN A 169 -2.03 18.42 -5.67
CA ASN A 169 -0.63 18.61 -6.06
C ASN A 169 0.38 17.73 -5.29
N LEU A 170 -0.02 16.52 -4.89
CA LEU A 170 0.91 15.56 -4.29
C LEU A 170 1.84 14.97 -5.35
N GLU A 171 3.10 14.76 -4.96
CA GLU A 171 4.05 14.02 -5.79
C GLU A 171 3.79 12.51 -5.69
N VAL A 172 3.46 11.87 -6.80
CA VAL A 172 3.26 10.41 -6.87
C VAL A 172 4.27 9.79 -7.82
N LYS A 173 5.14 8.93 -7.27
CA LYS A 173 6.19 8.22 -8.01
C LYS A 173 6.01 6.72 -7.90
N VAL A 174 6.02 6.02 -9.03
CA VAL A 174 5.74 4.58 -9.10
C VAL A 174 6.84 3.86 -9.88
N LEU A 175 7.42 2.85 -9.24
CA LEU A 175 8.33 1.89 -9.84
C LEU A 175 7.56 0.61 -10.17
N VAL A 176 7.59 0.22 -11.44
CA VAL A 176 6.91 -0.98 -11.95
C VAL A 176 7.89 -1.93 -12.63
N SER A 177 7.49 -3.19 -12.73
CA SER A 177 8.20 -4.16 -13.58
C SER A 177 8.20 -3.71 -15.05
N PRO A 178 9.29 -3.93 -15.81
CA PRO A 178 9.37 -3.55 -17.23
C PRO A 178 8.31 -4.22 -18.12
N SER A 179 7.76 -5.36 -17.68
CA SER A 179 6.67 -6.05 -18.39
C SER A 179 5.37 -5.23 -18.43
N GLN A 180 5.23 -4.24 -17.53
CA GLN A 180 4.06 -3.38 -17.38
C GLN A 180 4.14 -2.10 -18.19
N ILE A 181 5.27 -1.79 -18.83
CA ILE A 181 5.36 -0.61 -19.71
C ILE A 181 4.33 -0.76 -20.83
N CYS A 182 3.49 0.26 -21.02
CA CYS A 182 2.41 0.29 -22.01
C CYS A 182 1.40 -0.87 -21.90
N SER A 183 1.26 -1.49 -20.72
CA SER A 183 0.19 -2.45 -20.46
C SER A 183 -1.18 -1.76 -20.33
N GLU A 184 -2.26 -2.54 -20.32
CA GLU A 184 -3.60 -2.01 -20.07
C GLU A 184 -3.69 -1.31 -18.72
N LEU A 185 -3.09 -1.91 -17.68
CA LEU A 185 -2.98 -1.33 -16.34
C LEU A 185 -2.25 0.01 -16.34
N PHE A 186 -1.17 0.12 -17.13
CA PHE A 186 -0.41 1.37 -17.28
C PHE A 186 -1.30 2.52 -17.78
N ARG A 187 -2.20 2.24 -18.72
CA ARG A 187 -3.13 3.24 -19.30
C ARG A 187 -4.26 3.64 -18.34
N VAL A 188 -4.52 2.85 -17.30
CA VAL A 188 -5.53 3.18 -16.28
C VAL A 188 -5.00 4.22 -15.29
N ILE A 189 -3.69 4.22 -15.04
CA ILE A 189 -3.04 5.16 -14.12
C ILE A 189 -3.19 6.60 -14.64
N PRO A 190 -3.64 7.55 -13.80
CA PRO A 190 -3.84 8.94 -14.23
C PRO A 190 -2.56 9.65 -14.70
N ASP A 191 -2.74 10.53 -15.69
CA ASP A 191 -1.72 11.51 -16.07
C ASP A 191 -1.34 12.37 -14.86
N GLY A 192 -0.05 12.51 -14.62
CA GLY A 192 0.51 13.21 -13.45
C GLY A 192 1.26 12.29 -12.49
N VAL A 193 0.97 10.99 -12.49
CA VAL A 193 1.81 10.00 -11.81
C VAL A 193 3.11 9.81 -12.60
N GLU A 194 4.27 9.98 -11.94
CA GLU A 194 5.55 9.66 -12.58
C GLU A 194 5.80 8.16 -12.46
N ILE A 195 5.84 7.45 -13.59
CA ILE A 195 6.11 6.01 -13.63
C ILE A 195 7.51 5.78 -14.18
N ARG A 196 8.26 4.86 -13.57
CA ARG A 196 9.55 4.36 -14.08
C ARG A 196 9.61 2.84 -13.99
N ALA A 197 10.40 2.23 -14.86
CA ALA A 197 10.54 0.79 -14.94
C ALA A 197 11.88 0.32 -14.39
N SER A 198 11.85 -0.70 -13.53
CA SER A 198 13.02 -1.38 -12.99
C SER A 198 12.64 -2.80 -12.56
N ASP A 199 13.61 -3.69 -12.38
CA ASP A 199 13.36 -4.98 -11.78
C ASP A 199 12.95 -4.79 -10.30
N ILE A 200 11.69 -5.09 -9.96
CA ILE A 200 11.12 -4.93 -8.62
C ILE A 200 10.94 -6.29 -7.96
N THR A 201 11.37 -6.41 -6.70
CA THR A 201 11.32 -7.64 -5.92
C THR A 201 10.30 -7.63 -4.78
N GLN A 202 9.74 -6.46 -4.44
CA GLN A 202 8.84 -6.30 -3.30
C GLN A 202 7.74 -5.28 -3.60
N ASN A 203 6.54 -5.53 -3.08
CA ASN A 203 5.44 -4.56 -3.06
C ASN A 203 5.54 -3.70 -1.79
N CYS A 204 5.80 -2.41 -1.97
CA CYS A 204 6.10 -1.46 -0.91
C CYS A 204 5.54 -0.08 -1.27
N PHE A 205 4.67 0.46 -0.42
CA PHE A 205 4.00 1.74 -0.59
C PHE A 205 4.38 2.64 0.57
N ILE A 206 5.05 3.75 0.28
CA ILE A 206 5.55 4.72 1.24
C ILE A 206 4.69 5.98 1.13
N PHE A 207 4.13 6.41 2.25
CA PHE A 207 3.25 7.58 2.34
C PHE A 207 3.86 8.62 3.28
N ASP A 208 4.05 9.83 2.77
CA ASP A 208 4.55 11.01 3.50
C ASP A 208 5.86 10.79 4.29
N GLU A 209 6.63 9.75 3.96
CA GLU A 209 7.83 9.29 4.70
C GLU A 209 7.55 8.85 6.16
N THR A 210 6.27 8.76 6.54
CA THR A 210 5.82 8.45 7.91
C THR A 210 5.09 7.11 8.03
N GLU A 211 4.50 6.63 6.94
CA GLU A 211 3.76 5.36 6.93
C GLU A 211 4.19 4.47 5.78
N LEU A 212 4.17 3.16 6.03
CA LEU A 212 4.56 2.15 5.06
C LEU A 212 3.51 1.03 5.02
N LEU A 213 3.12 0.63 3.82
CA LEU A 213 2.39 -0.59 3.56
C LEU A 213 3.28 -1.53 2.74
N MET A 214 3.64 -2.67 3.32
CA MET A 214 4.33 -3.75 2.61
C MET A 214 3.34 -4.88 2.32
N ILE A 215 3.40 -5.46 1.13
CA ILE A 215 2.54 -6.58 0.74
C ILE A 215 3.42 -7.77 0.35
N ASN A 216 3.07 -8.95 0.87
CA ASN A 216 3.74 -10.18 0.50
C ASN A 216 3.25 -10.65 -0.88
N ASN A 217 4.18 -10.77 -1.83
CA ASN A 217 3.89 -11.12 -3.22
C ASN A 217 3.32 -12.54 -3.40
N GLU A 218 3.51 -13.45 -2.43
CA GLU A 218 3.06 -14.86 -2.55
C GLU A 218 1.62 -15.07 -2.06
N ASN A 219 1.22 -14.36 -1.00
CA ASN A 219 -0.08 -14.59 -0.34
C ASN A 219 -0.97 -13.35 -0.26
N GLY A 220 -0.51 -12.21 -0.80
CA GLY A 220 -1.25 -10.95 -0.85
C GLY A 220 -1.50 -10.30 0.51
N LYS A 221 -0.98 -10.84 1.62
CA LYS A 221 -1.16 -10.25 2.95
C LYS A 221 -0.31 -9.00 3.11
N GLY A 222 -0.86 -8.01 3.80
CA GLY A 222 -0.19 -6.72 4.03
C GLY A 222 0.31 -6.57 5.46
N ALA A 223 1.22 -5.62 5.66
CA ALA A 223 1.58 -5.10 6.97
C ALA A 223 1.75 -3.58 6.90
N ILE A 224 1.15 -2.87 7.86
CA ILE A 224 1.25 -1.41 8.00
C ILE A 224 2.22 -1.08 9.12
N PHE A 225 3.17 -0.21 8.82
CA PHE A 225 4.14 0.31 9.77
C PHE A 225 4.02 1.84 9.84
N SER A 226 3.66 2.37 11.01
CA SER A 226 3.62 3.82 11.28
C SER A 226 4.94 4.37 11.84
N SER A 227 5.99 3.53 11.88
CA SER A 227 7.29 3.90 12.44
C SER A 227 8.37 3.77 11.40
N THR A 228 8.79 4.91 10.86
CA THR A 228 9.72 4.95 9.74
C THR A 228 11.18 5.19 10.14
N ASP A 229 11.49 5.45 11.42
CA ASP A 229 12.85 5.83 11.89
C ASP A 229 13.97 4.95 11.32
N VAL A 230 13.76 3.61 11.32
CA VAL A 230 14.71 2.65 10.74
C VAL A 230 14.16 2.06 9.44
N LEU A 231 13.00 1.41 9.50
CA LEU A 231 12.45 0.68 8.36
C LEU A 231 12.05 1.62 7.22
N GLY A 232 11.32 2.69 7.52
CA GLY A 232 10.88 3.64 6.49
C GLY A 232 12.04 4.39 5.85
N VAL A 233 13.01 4.86 6.63
CA VAL A 233 14.24 5.48 6.10
C VAL A 233 15.01 4.50 5.21
N ASN A 234 15.04 3.21 5.55
CA ASN A 234 15.65 2.19 4.70
C ASN A 234 14.88 2.03 3.38
N GLN A 235 13.55 1.86 3.43
CA GLN A 235 12.71 1.70 2.25
C GLN A 235 12.75 2.94 1.34
N GLU A 236 12.81 4.13 1.93
CA GLU A 236 12.94 5.41 1.22
C GLU A 236 14.28 5.51 0.48
N LYS A 237 15.38 5.13 1.13
CA LYS A 237 16.71 5.07 0.49
C LYS A 237 16.76 4.01 -0.61
N MET A 238 16.14 2.86 -0.39
CA MET A 238 16.04 1.79 -1.38
C MET A 238 15.26 2.26 -2.61
N PHE A 239 14.09 2.86 -2.40
CA PHE A 239 13.29 3.49 -3.45
C PHE A 239 14.12 4.51 -4.22
N SER A 240 14.75 5.46 -3.53
CA SER A 240 15.55 6.52 -4.15
C SER A 240 16.70 5.98 -5.01
N ASN A 241 17.38 4.92 -4.54
CA ASN A 241 18.45 4.28 -5.29
C ASN A 241 17.93 3.59 -6.57
N ILE A 242 16.84 2.83 -6.46
CA ILE A 242 16.23 2.18 -7.62
C ILE A 242 15.69 3.23 -8.59
N TRP A 243 15.02 4.26 -8.09
CA TRP A 243 14.48 5.37 -8.87
C TRP A 243 15.54 6.08 -9.72
N LYS A 244 16.71 6.33 -9.15
CA LYS A 244 17.84 6.97 -9.85
C LYS A 244 18.33 6.15 -11.04
N ASN A 245 18.34 4.82 -10.92
CA ASN A 245 18.84 3.89 -11.93
C ASN A 245 17.74 3.31 -12.83
N SER A 246 16.48 3.63 -12.57
CA SER A 246 15.33 3.12 -13.31
C SER A 246 15.16 3.77 -14.69
N THR A 247 14.47 3.05 -15.57
CA THR A 247 14.17 3.48 -16.95
C THR A 247 12.96 4.40 -16.95
N LYS A 248 13.10 5.60 -17.52
CA LYS A 248 11.98 6.53 -17.71
C LYS A 248 11.00 5.98 -18.75
N THR A 249 9.70 6.00 -18.46
CA THR A 249 8.68 5.44 -19.38
C THR A 249 8.01 6.51 -20.26
N LYS A 250 8.18 7.80 -19.97
CA LYS A 250 7.51 8.89 -20.72
C LYS A 250 7.78 8.86 -22.23
N ALA A 251 9.02 8.56 -22.64
CA ALA A 251 9.40 8.46 -24.05
C ALA A 251 8.78 7.24 -24.77
N LEU A 252 8.17 6.30 -24.01
CA LEU A 252 7.56 5.08 -24.53
C LEU A 252 6.03 5.16 -24.55
N ALA A 253 5.42 6.24 -24.05
CA ALA A 253 3.99 6.33 -23.79
C ALA A 253 3.13 6.10 -25.04
N ASP A 254 3.59 6.59 -26.20
CA ASP A 254 2.87 6.49 -27.48
C ASP A 254 3.20 5.21 -28.27
N MET A 255 4.10 4.37 -27.75
CA MET A 255 4.55 3.14 -28.40
C MET A 255 3.68 1.93 -28.06
N THR A 256 3.75 0.90 -28.90
CA THR A 256 3.15 -0.39 -28.57
C THR A 256 3.91 -1.07 -27.43
N LYS A 257 3.23 -1.97 -26.71
CA LYS A 257 3.87 -2.79 -25.66
C LYS A 257 5.08 -3.58 -26.16
N ALA A 258 5.01 -4.10 -27.39
CA ALA A 258 6.10 -4.87 -27.99
C ALA A 258 7.34 -3.99 -28.26
N GLU A 259 7.14 -2.79 -28.81
CA GLU A 259 8.21 -1.83 -29.06
C GLU A 259 8.85 -1.34 -27.76
N ALA A 260 8.03 -1.01 -26.75
CA ALA A 260 8.53 -0.58 -25.45
C ALA A 260 9.39 -1.67 -24.76
N GLN A 261 8.96 -2.93 -24.85
CA GLN A 261 9.73 -4.07 -24.34
C GLN A 261 11.02 -4.29 -25.12
N GLU A 262 11.00 -4.14 -26.45
CA GLU A 262 12.19 -4.22 -27.29
C GLU A 262 13.20 -3.12 -26.95
N ILE A 263 12.75 -1.87 -26.81
CA ILE A 263 13.59 -0.73 -26.38
C ILE A 263 14.19 -0.97 -25.00
N TYR A 264 13.38 -1.41 -24.02
CA TYR A 264 13.90 -1.75 -22.70
C TYR A 264 14.98 -2.84 -22.78
N LYS A 265 14.74 -3.89 -23.58
CA LYS A 265 15.70 -4.99 -23.78
C LYS A 265 17.00 -4.47 -24.40
N ILE A 266 16.93 -3.60 -25.41
CA ILE A 266 18.10 -2.94 -26.02
C ILE A 266 18.89 -2.17 -24.96
N ILE A 267 18.22 -1.33 -24.17
CA ILE A 267 18.86 -0.51 -23.13
C ILE A 267 19.56 -1.41 -22.10
N LYS A 268 18.85 -2.41 -21.59
CA LYS A 268 19.37 -3.35 -20.61
C LYS A 268 20.57 -4.13 -21.14
N THR A 269 20.49 -4.69 -22.35
CA THR A 269 21.61 -5.41 -22.98
C THR A 269 22.86 -4.56 -23.13
N VAL A 270 22.71 -3.30 -23.56
CA VAL A 270 23.86 -2.40 -23.72
C VAL A 270 24.45 -1.98 -22.36
N ASN A 271 23.61 -1.71 -21.36
CA ASN A 271 24.09 -1.35 -20.03
C ASN A 271 24.81 -2.52 -19.34
N ASP A 272 24.29 -3.74 -19.46
CA ASP A 272 24.83 -4.91 -18.76
C ASP A 272 26.09 -5.46 -19.44
N ALA A 273 26.13 -5.48 -20.77
CA ALA A 273 27.19 -6.18 -21.53
C ALA A 273 28.00 -5.29 -22.47
N GLY A 274 27.57 -4.05 -22.73
CA GLY A 274 28.13 -3.21 -23.78
C GLY A 274 29.60 -2.87 -23.59
N LEU A 275 30.00 -2.45 -22.39
CA LEU A 275 31.38 -2.11 -22.09
C LEU A 275 32.31 -3.33 -22.22
N LEU A 276 31.90 -4.47 -21.65
CA LEU A 276 32.67 -5.71 -21.72
C LEU A 276 32.84 -6.16 -23.18
N TYR A 277 31.77 -6.11 -23.96
CA TYR A 277 31.78 -6.45 -25.37
C TYR A 277 32.72 -5.55 -26.19
N MET A 278 32.70 -4.24 -25.92
CA MET A 278 33.62 -3.31 -26.58
C MET A 278 35.08 -3.63 -26.25
N LEU A 279 35.41 -3.85 -24.98
CA LEU A 279 36.77 -4.19 -24.55
C LEU A 279 37.27 -5.49 -25.19
N ASP A 280 36.43 -6.53 -25.21
CA ASP A 280 36.76 -7.81 -25.84
C ASP A 280 37.02 -7.65 -27.36
N SER A 281 36.20 -6.86 -28.05
CA SER A 281 36.36 -6.59 -29.48
C SER A 281 37.68 -5.87 -29.82
N VAL A 282 38.15 -5.00 -28.91
CA VAL A 282 39.42 -4.28 -29.05
C VAL A 282 40.61 -5.20 -28.80
N MET A 283 40.51 -6.12 -27.84
CA MET A 283 41.59 -7.05 -27.49
C MET A 283 41.82 -8.14 -28.55
N ILE A 284 40.75 -8.60 -29.21
CA ILE A 284 40.81 -9.76 -30.13
C ILE A 284 41.04 -9.35 -31.59
N SER A 285 40.55 -8.19 -32.03
CA SER A 285 40.52 -7.86 -33.46
C SER A 285 41.69 -6.98 -33.93
N LYS A 286 42.25 -7.31 -35.10
CA LYS A 286 43.28 -6.49 -35.78
C LYS A 286 42.75 -5.16 -36.34
N LYS A 287 41.42 -5.03 -36.43
CA LYS A 287 40.68 -3.81 -36.81
C LYS A 287 39.49 -3.68 -35.85
N PRO A 288 39.62 -2.93 -34.75
CA PRO A 288 38.55 -2.77 -33.78
C PRO A 288 37.40 -1.96 -34.38
N GLU A 289 36.43 -2.66 -34.95
CA GLU A 289 35.10 -2.11 -35.16
C GLU A 289 34.24 -2.61 -34.01
N ALA A 290 34.05 -1.74 -33.01
CA ALA A 290 33.14 -1.96 -31.89
C ALA A 290 31.70 -1.98 -32.41
N ASP A 291 31.31 -3.13 -32.98
CA ASP A 291 30.02 -3.36 -33.61
C ASP A 291 28.99 -3.75 -32.54
N MET A 292 28.43 -2.74 -31.88
CA MET A 292 27.40 -2.90 -30.85
C MET A 292 26.10 -3.50 -31.42
N PHE A 293 25.89 -3.40 -32.72
CA PHE A 293 24.76 -4.05 -33.39
C PHE A 293 24.88 -5.59 -33.32
N LYS A 294 26.08 -6.16 -33.48
CA LYS A 294 26.30 -7.61 -33.27
C LYS A 294 26.02 -8.06 -31.84
N LEU A 295 26.26 -7.22 -30.83
CA LEU A 295 25.91 -7.53 -29.45
C LEU A 295 24.39 -7.73 -29.32
N LEU A 296 23.60 -6.86 -29.96
CA LEU A 296 22.14 -6.98 -29.98
C LEU A 296 21.70 -8.27 -30.70
N GLU A 297 22.29 -8.59 -31.86
CA GLU A 297 21.98 -9.82 -32.60
C GLU A 297 22.27 -11.07 -31.76
N LYS A 298 23.42 -11.13 -31.06
CA LYS A 298 23.77 -12.24 -30.16
C LYS A 298 22.80 -12.42 -28.99
N ASN A 299 22.10 -11.36 -28.60
CA ASN A 299 21.08 -11.39 -27.54
C ASN A 299 19.64 -11.52 -28.10
N GLY A 300 19.51 -11.90 -29.39
CA GLY A 300 18.24 -12.16 -30.05
C GLY A 300 17.40 -10.91 -30.27
N ILE A 301 18.04 -9.77 -30.54
CA ILE A 301 17.38 -8.51 -30.92
C ILE A 301 17.68 -8.24 -32.39
N SER A 302 16.64 -8.16 -33.22
CA SER A 302 16.79 -8.00 -34.67
C SER A 302 16.22 -6.66 -35.14
N LEU A 303 17.09 -5.68 -35.30
CA LEU A 303 16.74 -4.39 -35.90
C LEU A 303 16.81 -4.41 -37.44
N LYS A 304 17.36 -5.47 -38.06
CA LYS A 304 17.59 -5.53 -39.51
C LYS A 304 16.30 -5.57 -40.33
N THR A 305 15.26 -6.18 -39.80
CA THR A 305 13.97 -6.39 -40.48
C THR A 305 13.07 -5.15 -40.44
N LYS A 306 13.42 -4.14 -39.65
CA LYS A 306 12.67 -2.90 -39.49
C LYS A 306 13.05 -1.87 -40.56
N THR A 307 12.15 -0.94 -40.84
CA THR A 307 12.44 0.16 -41.76
C THR A 307 13.45 1.13 -41.16
N LEU A 308 14.03 2.02 -41.97
CA LEU A 308 14.95 3.04 -41.45
C LEU A 308 14.25 3.96 -40.44
N ASP A 309 13.01 4.34 -40.73
CA ASP A 309 12.23 5.23 -39.87
C ASP A 309 11.95 4.57 -38.51
N ASP A 310 11.54 3.29 -38.49
CA ASP A 310 11.34 2.53 -37.25
C ASP A 310 12.63 2.43 -36.41
N VAL A 311 13.78 2.21 -37.07
CA VAL A 311 15.08 2.14 -36.37
C VAL A 311 15.43 3.50 -35.77
N ILE A 312 15.15 4.59 -36.47
CA ILE A 312 15.41 5.94 -35.99
C ILE A 312 14.50 6.27 -34.80
N GLU A 313 13.23 5.89 -34.86
CA GLU A 313 12.28 6.07 -33.75
C GLU A 313 12.70 5.28 -32.50
N ILE A 314 13.12 4.02 -32.67
CA ILE A 314 13.66 3.20 -31.57
C ILE A 314 14.89 3.85 -30.94
N ILE A 315 15.85 4.27 -31.75
CA ILE A 315 17.10 4.88 -31.24
C ILE A 315 16.82 6.26 -30.62
N ASP A 316 15.88 7.04 -31.17
CA ASP A 316 15.44 8.30 -30.57
C ASP A 316 14.86 8.09 -29.17
N ALA A 317 13.95 7.13 -29.00
CA ALA A 317 13.41 6.79 -27.68
C ALA A 317 14.50 6.33 -26.71
N VAL A 318 15.44 5.50 -27.16
CA VAL A 318 16.60 5.09 -26.35
C VAL A 318 17.44 6.31 -25.92
N MET A 319 17.70 7.25 -26.84
CA MET A 319 18.46 8.48 -26.56
C MET A 319 17.73 9.38 -25.55
N GLN A 320 16.41 9.54 -25.69
CA GLN A 320 15.60 10.31 -24.75
C GLN A 320 15.65 9.73 -23.33
N ILE A 321 15.61 8.40 -23.22
CA ILE A 321 15.63 7.67 -21.93
C ILE A 321 17.01 7.76 -21.27
N THR A 322 18.06 7.49 -22.03
CA THR A 322 19.41 7.21 -21.47
C THR A 322 20.27 8.46 -21.31
N CYS A 323 20.11 9.47 -22.17
CA CYS A 323 20.96 10.67 -22.15
C CYS A 323 20.22 11.98 -22.45
N ALA A 324 18.87 11.96 -22.40
CA ALA A 324 18.03 13.11 -22.73
C ALA A 324 18.39 13.73 -24.10
N GLY A 325 18.74 12.85 -25.03
CA GLY A 325 19.14 13.17 -26.39
C GLY A 325 18.04 12.92 -27.42
N HIS A 326 18.33 13.24 -28.67
CA HIS A 326 17.43 13.06 -29.81
C HIS A 326 18.18 12.57 -31.05
N VAL A 327 17.46 11.88 -31.93
CA VAL A 327 17.91 11.51 -33.27
C VAL A 327 16.99 12.16 -34.30
N ASN A 328 17.58 12.93 -35.21
CA ASN A 328 16.86 13.57 -36.31
C ASN A 328 17.36 13.05 -37.65
N PHE A 329 16.43 12.69 -38.54
CA PHE A 329 16.73 12.26 -39.91
C PHE A 329 16.30 13.31 -40.93
N GLU A 330 17.27 13.83 -41.67
CA GLU A 330 17.02 14.75 -42.77
C GLU A 330 17.06 14.00 -44.11
N ALA A 331 15.88 13.63 -44.62
CA ALA A 331 15.76 12.87 -45.89
C ALA A 331 16.41 13.59 -47.08
N ASN A 332 16.33 14.92 -47.14
CA ASN A 332 16.88 15.74 -48.23
C ASN A 332 18.42 15.68 -48.30
N THR A 333 19.07 15.77 -47.14
CA THR A 333 20.53 15.81 -47.04
C THR A 333 21.14 14.41 -46.83
N LYS A 334 20.29 13.41 -46.58
CA LYS A 334 20.67 12.04 -46.18
C LYS A 334 21.62 12.06 -44.99
N ASN A 335 21.31 12.91 -44.02
CA ASN A 335 22.06 13.03 -42.79
C ASN A 335 21.19 12.58 -41.61
N ILE A 336 21.78 11.82 -40.71
CA ILE A 336 21.21 11.54 -39.41
C ILE A 336 22.04 12.28 -38.37
N THR A 337 21.37 13.05 -37.53
CA THR A 337 21.99 13.82 -36.45
C THR A 337 21.58 13.22 -35.12
N VAL A 338 22.55 12.78 -34.33
CA VAL A 338 22.35 12.28 -32.96
C VAL A 338 22.90 13.31 -31.98
N GLU A 339 22.05 13.83 -31.11
CA GLU A 339 22.43 14.84 -30.12
C GLU A 339 22.17 14.31 -28.70
N SER A 340 23.08 14.59 -27.78
CA SER A 340 22.97 14.25 -26.36
C SER A 340 23.30 15.47 -25.52
N LYS A 341 22.51 15.73 -24.48
CA LYS A 341 22.78 16.81 -23.52
C LYS A 341 23.97 16.48 -22.60
N LEU A 342 24.35 15.21 -22.52
CA LEU A 342 25.54 14.75 -21.79
C LEU A 342 26.77 14.81 -22.69
N ASN A 343 27.93 15.09 -22.08
CA ASN A 343 29.20 15.32 -22.76
C ASN A 343 30.32 14.30 -22.43
N SER A 344 29.93 13.06 -22.08
CA SER A 344 30.78 11.97 -21.56
C SER A 344 30.75 10.66 -22.39
N GLY A 345 30.34 10.72 -23.65
CA GLY A 345 30.30 9.63 -24.62
C GLY A 345 29.01 8.78 -24.60
N HIS A 346 27.96 9.21 -23.89
CA HIS A 346 26.73 8.41 -23.72
C HIS A 346 25.96 8.17 -25.02
N SER A 347 26.17 9.01 -26.05
CA SER A 347 25.56 8.82 -27.37
C SER A 347 26.24 7.72 -28.21
N LEU A 348 27.50 7.39 -27.91
CA LEU A 348 28.35 6.57 -28.79
C LEU A 348 27.89 5.11 -28.93
N PRO A 349 27.43 4.40 -27.88
CA PRO A 349 26.92 3.04 -28.04
C PRO A 349 25.74 2.97 -29.02
N TRP A 350 24.84 3.96 -28.94
CA TRP A 350 23.63 4.05 -29.76
C TRP A 350 23.97 4.42 -31.21
N VAL A 351 24.91 5.34 -31.41
CA VAL A 351 25.48 5.66 -32.73
C VAL A 351 26.12 4.41 -33.35
N SER A 352 26.86 3.60 -32.58
CA SER A 352 27.45 2.35 -33.08
C SER A 352 26.37 1.36 -33.54
N ILE A 353 25.30 1.18 -32.76
CA ILE A 353 24.15 0.34 -33.13
C ILE A 353 23.49 0.83 -34.43
N LEU A 354 23.17 2.12 -34.50
CA LEU A 354 22.55 2.73 -35.67
C LEU A 354 23.43 2.57 -36.92
N ASN A 355 24.73 2.81 -36.78
CA ASN A 355 25.70 2.66 -37.86
C ASN A 355 25.79 1.20 -38.35
N GLY A 356 25.85 0.23 -37.43
CA GLY A 356 25.84 -1.19 -37.75
C GLY A 356 24.57 -1.61 -38.48
N CYS A 357 23.41 -1.11 -38.05
CA CYS A 357 22.13 -1.36 -38.71
C CYS A 357 22.12 -0.82 -40.15
N LEU A 358 22.55 0.43 -40.35
CA LEU A 358 22.64 1.08 -41.66
C LEU A 358 23.55 0.31 -42.62
N LEU A 359 24.74 -0.09 -42.16
CA LEU A 359 25.68 -0.89 -42.96
C LEU A 359 25.06 -2.23 -43.39
N LYS A 360 24.33 -2.90 -42.49
CA LYS A 360 23.63 -4.17 -42.76
C LYS A 360 22.44 -4.03 -43.70
N GLN A 361 21.82 -2.85 -43.76
CA GLN A 361 20.78 -2.49 -44.72
C GLN A 361 21.36 -2.02 -46.08
N GLY A 362 22.69 -1.99 -46.24
CA GLY A 362 23.36 -1.67 -47.50
C GLY A 362 23.71 -0.19 -47.70
N TYR A 363 23.59 0.64 -46.68
CA TYR A 363 24.06 2.02 -46.71
C TYR A 363 25.56 2.10 -46.46
N LYS A 364 26.26 3.00 -47.14
CA LYS A 364 27.58 3.50 -46.75
C LYS A 364 27.41 4.67 -45.79
N THR A 365 28.16 4.66 -44.71
CA THR A 365 28.07 5.66 -43.65
C THR A 365 29.39 6.40 -43.47
N ARG A 366 29.31 7.70 -43.18
CA ARG A 366 30.46 8.50 -42.73
C ARG A 366 30.06 9.27 -41.47
N THR A 367 30.76 9.02 -40.39
CA THR A 367 30.43 9.56 -39.06
C THR A 367 31.40 10.67 -38.67
N VAL A 368 30.88 11.78 -38.16
CA VAL A 368 31.65 12.89 -37.59
C VAL A 368 31.15 13.14 -36.17
N TYR A 369 32.04 13.00 -35.20
CA TYR A 369 31.76 13.24 -33.79
C TYR A 369 32.22 14.64 -33.38
N GLN A 370 31.36 15.39 -32.71
CA GLN A 370 31.64 16.69 -32.13
C GLN A 370 31.20 16.69 -30.66
N ASN A 371 32.06 17.20 -29.79
CA ASN A 371 31.82 17.31 -28.37
C ASN A 371 32.05 18.76 -27.95
N ASN A 372 31.13 19.32 -27.16
CA ASN A 372 31.23 20.67 -26.63
C ASN A 372 30.82 20.69 -25.14
N SER A 373 31.71 21.19 -24.29
CA SER A 373 31.52 21.26 -22.83
C SER A 373 30.25 22.01 -22.41
N SER A 374 29.74 22.94 -23.22
CA SER A 374 28.53 23.73 -22.92
C SER A 374 27.26 23.27 -23.65
N LYS A 375 27.39 22.55 -24.77
CA LYS A 375 26.27 22.16 -25.65
C LYS A 375 26.00 20.65 -25.71
N GLY A 376 26.86 19.84 -25.09
CA GLY A 376 26.76 18.38 -25.12
C GLY A 376 27.44 17.77 -26.35
N GLU A 377 26.98 16.58 -26.73
CA GLU A 377 27.49 15.79 -27.84
C GLU A 377 26.61 15.89 -29.07
N LYS A 378 27.26 15.90 -30.24
CA LYS A 378 26.61 15.82 -31.53
C LYS A 378 27.36 14.88 -32.44
N VAL A 379 26.65 13.93 -33.03
CA VAL A 379 27.18 12.99 -34.01
C VAL A 379 26.40 13.12 -35.30
N LEU A 380 27.12 13.42 -36.37
CA LEU A 380 26.55 13.48 -37.71
C LEU A 380 26.91 12.20 -38.46
N ILE A 381 25.91 11.46 -38.93
CA ILE A 381 26.06 10.27 -39.77
C ILE A 381 25.53 10.62 -41.15
N LYS A 382 26.42 10.75 -42.14
CA LYS A 382 26.04 10.92 -43.53
C LYS A 382 25.85 9.55 -44.17
N ILE A 383 24.68 9.31 -44.78
CA ILE A 383 24.36 8.04 -45.43
C ILE A 383 24.32 8.18 -46.96
N SER A 384 24.78 7.15 -47.66
CA SER A 384 24.67 7.03 -49.11
C SER A 384 24.28 5.59 -49.46
N LYS A 385 23.29 5.41 -50.35
CA LYS A 385 22.96 4.07 -50.86
C LYS A 385 24.03 3.66 -51.88
N ASN A 386 24.40 2.39 -51.85
CA ASN A 386 25.19 1.78 -52.92
C ASN A 386 24.43 1.80 -54.25
#